data_AF-A0A5B1M1T7-F1
#
_entry.id   AF-A0A5B1M1T7-F1
#
_cell.length_a   1.000
_cell.length_b   1.000
_cell.length_c   1.000
_cell.angle_alpha   90.00
_cell.angle_beta   90.00
_cell.angle_gamma   90.00
#
_symmetry.space_group_name_H-M   'P 1'
#
loop_
_entity.id
_entity.type
_entity.pdbx_description
1 polymer ?
#
loop_
_entity_poly.entity_id
_entity_poly.type
_entity_poly.pdbx_seq_one_letter_code
_entity_poly.pdbx_strand_id
1 'polypeptide(L)'
;MATEGVTIVRAPSAEDMNLDDALVEVIEYDDARGFLLRVCMTAEPSRLFQALELAEDLIDAPKELGPWADQVAGRWRGLAVMATATGR
;
A
#
# COMPACT_ATOMS: atom_id res chain seq x y z
N MET A 1 11.65 6.50 24.62
CA MET A 1 11.10 5.35 23.87
C MET A 1 10.59 5.93 22.56
N ALA A 2 11.11 5.47 21.42
CA ALA A 2 10.65 5.93 20.11
C ALA A 2 9.35 5.21 19.79
N THR A 3 8.30 5.94 19.46
CA THR A 3 7.08 5.36 18.90
C THR A 3 7.32 5.21 17.41
N GLU A 4 7.51 3.97 16.94
CA GLU A 4 7.58 3.63 15.52
C GLU A 4 6.17 3.66 14.93
N GLY A 5 6.01 4.18 13.70
CA GLY A 5 4.71 4.34 13.05
C GLY A 5 4.66 3.80 11.62
N VAL A 6 3.45 3.75 11.06
CA VAL A 6 3.18 3.38 9.66
C VAL A 6 2.68 4.61 8.92
N THR A 7 3.06 4.80 7.66
CA THR A 7 2.57 5.90 6.82
C THR A 7 2.17 5.41 5.44
N ILE A 8 1.11 6.02 4.89
CA ILE A 8 0.61 5.74 3.56
C ILE A 8 1.31 6.65 2.56
N VAL A 9 1.91 6.08 1.52
CA VAL A 9 2.46 6.82 0.38
C VAL A 9 1.58 6.57 -0.85
N ARG A 10 1.15 7.67 -1.49
CA ARG A 10 0.35 7.62 -2.73
C ARG A 10 1.25 7.50 -3.95
N ALA A 11 1.11 6.44 -4.74
CA ALA A 11 1.81 6.30 -6.01
C ALA A 11 0.87 6.70 -7.17
N PRO A 12 1.27 7.62 -8.06
CA PRO A 12 0.47 8.03 -9.22
C PRO A 12 0.58 7.06 -10.42
N SER A 13 1.53 6.11 -10.43
CA SER A 13 1.74 5.17 -11.53
C SER A 13 2.33 3.83 -11.07
N ALA A 14 2.21 2.78 -11.90
CA ALA A 14 2.64 1.41 -11.55
C ALA A 14 4.16 1.26 -11.68
N GLU A 15 4.76 2.06 -12.56
CA GLU A 15 6.21 2.14 -12.75
C GLU A 15 6.88 2.85 -11.56
N ASP A 16 6.17 3.74 -10.87
CA ASP A 16 6.62 4.38 -9.62
C ASP A 16 6.36 3.51 -8.38
N MET A 17 5.61 2.41 -8.51
CA MET A 17 5.26 1.50 -7.41
C MET A 17 6.35 0.44 -7.18
N ASN A 18 7.61 0.79 -7.42
CA ASN A 18 8.75 0.01 -6.96
C ASN A 18 9.26 0.63 -5.66
N LEU A 19 8.47 0.47 -4.60
CA LEU A 19 8.85 0.89 -3.26
C LEU A 19 9.50 -0.32 -2.60
N ASP A 20 10.83 -0.45 -2.77
CA ASP A 20 11.63 -1.50 -2.12
C ASP A 20 11.42 -1.56 -0.59
N ASP A 21 10.90 -0.47 -0.01
CA ASP A 21 10.63 -0.30 1.43
C ASP A 21 9.14 -0.43 1.83
N ALA A 22 8.23 -0.78 0.91
CA ALA A 22 6.81 -0.97 1.24
C ALA A 22 6.61 -2.24 2.08
N LEU A 23 5.79 -2.15 3.13
CA LEU A 23 5.37 -3.30 3.95
C LEU A 23 4.23 -4.06 3.27
N VAL A 24 3.23 -3.32 2.78
CA VAL A 24 2.06 -3.83 2.06
C VAL A 24 1.69 -2.86 0.96
N GLU A 25 1.29 -3.38 -0.20
CA GLU A 25 0.66 -2.60 -1.27
C GLU A 25 -0.78 -3.08 -1.45
N VAL A 26 -1.71 -2.14 -1.56
CA VAL A 26 -3.13 -2.40 -1.82
C VAL A 26 -3.47 -1.81 -3.18
N ILE A 27 -3.91 -2.66 -4.10
CA ILE A 27 -4.23 -2.30 -5.47
C ILE A 27 -5.66 -2.74 -5.76
N GLU A 28 -6.45 -1.89 -6.42
CA GLU A 28 -7.77 -2.24 -6.94
C GLU A 28 -7.79 -2.06 -8.46
N TYR A 29 -8.32 -3.05 -9.16
CA TYR A 29 -8.50 -3.01 -10.62
C TYR A 29 -9.96 -2.72 -11.00
N ASP A 30 -10.16 -1.94 -12.06
CA ASP A 30 -11.49 -1.54 -12.56
C ASP A 30 -12.25 -2.69 -13.26
N ASP A 31 -11.55 -3.77 -13.65
CA ASP A 31 -12.06 -4.85 -14.51
C ASP A 31 -12.51 -6.11 -13.73
N ALA A 32 -13.10 -5.91 -12.55
CA ALA A 32 -13.67 -6.94 -11.68
C ALA A 32 -12.69 -7.96 -11.08
N ARG A 33 -11.36 -7.78 -11.25
CA ARG A 33 -10.34 -8.58 -10.54
C ARG A 33 -10.35 -8.35 -9.02
N GLY A 34 -10.96 -7.25 -8.56
CA GLY A 34 -11.03 -6.88 -7.15
C GLY A 34 -9.69 -6.32 -6.66
N PHE A 35 -9.37 -6.61 -5.39
CA PHE A 35 -8.16 -6.14 -4.74
C PHE A 35 -7.01 -7.13 -4.88
N LEU A 36 -5.81 -6.61 -5.10
CA LEU A 36 -4.54 -7.32 -5.00
C LEU A 36 -3.76 -6.72 -3.82
N LEU A 37 -3.35 -7.59 -2.90
CA LEU A 37 -2.42 -7.24 -1.83
C LEU A 37 -1.05 -7.84 -2.13
N ARG A 38 -0.01 -7.01 -2.11
CA ARG A 38 1.38 -7.46 -2.17
C ARG A 38 2.02 -7.21 -0.82
N VAL A 39 2.73 -8.21 -0.30
CA VAL A 39 3.28 -8.20 1.07
C VAL A 39 4.80 -8.37 1.02
N CYS A 40 5.51 -7.54 1.78
CA CYS A 40 6.96 -7.67 1.93
C CYS A 40 7.32 -8.86 2.81
N MET A 41 7.96 -9.85 2.19
CA MET A 41 8.35 -11.11 2.85
C MET A 41 9.51 -10.97 3.84
N THR A 42 10.27 -9.87 3.75
CA THR A 42 11.44 -9.60 4.59
C THR A 42 11.14 -8.61 5.72
N ALA A 43 9.90 -8.11 5.80
CA ALA A 43 9.48 -7.20 6.87
C ALA A 43 9.35 -7.94 8.22
N GLU A 44 9.63 -7.23 9.31
CA GLU A 44 9.38 -7.73 10.66
C GLU A 44 7.88 -8.01 10.87
N PRO A 45 7.48 -9.17 11.44
CA PRO A 45 6.07 -9.56 11.56
C PRO A 45 5.19 -8.53 12.29
N SER A 46 5.73 -7.85 13.30
CA SER A 46 5.00 -6.82 14.05
C SER A 46 4.65 -5.60 13.21
N ARG A 47 5.56 -5.20 12.30
CA ARG A 47 5.34 -4.09 11.37
C ARG A 47 4.38 -4.50 10.25
N LEU A 48 4.50 -5.74 9.78
CA LEU A 48 3.58 -6.28 8.79
C LEU A 48 2.15 -6.33 9.33
N PHE A 49 1.95 -6.75 10.59
CA PHE A 49 0.62 -6.79 11.20
C PHE A 49 -0.06 -5.42 11.20
N GLN A 50 0.65 -4.37 11.64
CA GLN A 50 0.11 -3.00 11.60
C GLN A 50 -0.19 -2.52 10.17
N ALA A 51 0.65 -2.89 9.20
CA ALA A 51 0.42 -2.55 7.80
C ALA A 51 -0.80 -3.29 7.21
N LEU A 52 -1.07 -4.52 7.66
CA LEU A 52 -2.25 -5.28 7.25
C LEU A 52 -3.54 -4.73 7.85
N GLU A 53 -3.54 -4.25 9.10
CA GLU A 53 -4.70 -3.54 9.68
C GLU A 53 -5.06 -2.30 8.84
N LEU A 54 -4.05 -1.54 8.41
CA LEU A 54 -4.29 -0.39 7.54
C LEU A 54 -4.74 -0.80 6.13
N ALA A 55 -4.27 -1.94 5.63
CA ALA A 55 -4.72 -2.46 4.35
C ALA A 55 -6.20 -2.86 4.39
N GLU A 56 -6.69 -3.41 5.50
CA GLU A 56 -8.11 -3.69 5.73
C GLU A 56 -8.95 -2.39 5.64
N ASP A 57 -8.54 -1.34 6.37
CA ASP A 57 -9.21 -0.04 6.31
C ASP A 57 -9.29 0.52 4.88
N LEU A 58 -8.23 0.34 4.08
CA LEU A 58 -8.18 0.79 2.69
C LEU A 58 -9.10 -0.03 1.76
N ILE A 59 -9.28 -1.32 2.03
CA ILE A 59 -10.23 -2.18 1.29
C ILE A 59 -11.67 -1.84 1.66
N ASP A 60 -11.93 -1.50 2.92
CA ASP A 60 -13.26 -1.06 3.38
C ASP A 60 -13.60 0.36 2.91
N ALA A 61 -12.59 1.20 2.68
CA ALA A 61 -12.74 2.54 2.11
C ALA A 61 -11.94 2.75 0.80
N PRO A 62 -12.29 2.07 -0.31
CA PRO A 62 -11.47 2.07 -1.54
C PRO A 62 -11.24 3.46 -2.16
N LYS A 63 -12.12 4.42 -1.87
CA LYS A 63 -11.95 5.83 -2.24
C LYS A 63 -10.64 6.45 -1.71
N GLU A 64 -10.07 5.89 -0.64
CA GLU A 64 -8.83 6.37 -0.02
C GLU A 64 -7.59 5.95 -0.80
N LEU A 65 -7.70 4.93 -1.67
CA LEU A 65 -6.66 4.50 -2.59
C LEU A 65 -6.26 5.59 -3.62
N GLY A 66 -7.04 6.67 -3.69
CA GLY A 66 -6.77 7.79 -4.56
C GLY A 66 -7.40 7.63 -5.96
N PRO A 67 -6.92 8.42 -6.93
CA PRO A 67 -7.50 8.42 -8.27
C PRO A 67 -7.13 7.14 -9.03
N TRP A 68 -7.99 6.77 -9.98
CA TRP A 68 -7.68 5.75 -10.97
C TRP A 68 -6.59 6.24 -11.92
N ALA A 69 -5.64 5.37 -12.21
CA ALA A 69 -4.58 5.56 -13.18
C ALA A 69 -4.76 4.56 -14.33
N ASP A 70 -4.68 5.04 -15.57
CA ASP A 70 -4.64 4.19 -16.76
C ASP A 70 -3.20 3.71 -16.98
N GLN A 71 -2.99 2.39 -17.00
CA GLN A 71 -1.68 1.77 -17.19
C GLN A 71 -1.74 0.65 -18.23
N VAL A 72 -0.56 0.20 -18.68
CA VAL A 72 -0.43 -0.89 -19.67
C VAL A 72 -1.13 -2.18 -19.22
N ALA A 73 -1.13 -2.46 -17.90
CA ALA A 73 -1.77 -3.65 -17.32
C ALA A 73 -3.31 -3.51 -17.13
N GLY A 74 -3.87 -2.36 -17.49
CA GLY A 74 -5.26 -1.98 -17.23
C GLY A 74 -5.38 -0.78 -16.30
N ARG A 75 -6.61 -0.34 -16.05
CA ARG A 75 -6.92 0.78 -15.15
C ARG A 75 -6.98 0.29 -13.70
N TRP A 76 -6.25 0.95 -12.81
CA TRP A 76 -6.20 0.59 -11.39
C TRP A 76 -5.95 1.81 -10.49
N ARG A 77 -6.17 1.67 -9.19
CA ARG A 77 -5.75 2.62 -8.15
C ARG A 77 -5.08 1.86 -7.01
N GLY A 78 -4.19 2.50 -6.25
CA GLY A 78 -3.50 1.79 -5.20
C GLY A 78 -2.59 2.65 -4.34
N LEU A 79 -2.23 2.09 -3.19
CA LEU A 79 -1.38 2.71 -2.19
C LEU A 79 -0.37 1.73 -1.65
N ALA A 80 0.79 2.26 -1.27
CA ALA A 80 1.80 1.52 -0.53
C ALA A 80 1.83 2.00 0.92
N VAL A 81 1.91 1.03 1.83
CA VAL A 81 2.01 1.22 3.26
C VAL A 81 3.48 1.06 3.64
N MET A 82 4.10 2.15 4.11
CA MET A 82 5.52 2.22 4.41
C MET A 82 5.77 2.17 5.92
N ALA A 83 6.90 1.58 6.32
CA ALA A 83 7.42 1.76 7.68
C ALA A 83 7.94 3.19 7.82
N THR A 84 7.53 3.92 8.86
CA THR A 84 8.22 5.15 9.23
C THR A 84 9.30 4.86 10.26
N ALA A 85 10.53 5.27 9.95
CA ALA A 85 11.50 5.55 11.00
C ALA A 85 11.23 6.98 11.48
N THR A 86 10.64 7.12 12.67
CA THR A 86 10.57 8.42 13.34
C THR A 86 11.99 8.78 13.78
N GLY A 87 12.68 9.54 12.92
CA GLY A 87 14.04 10.02 13.14
C GLY A 87 14.14 10.90 14.39
N ARG A 88 15.28 10.73 15.07
CA ARG A 88 15.68 11.31 16.35
C ARG A 88 16.04 12.79 16.27
#